data_AF-A0A1R3X9T8-F1
#
_entry.id   AF-A0A1R3X9T8-F1
#
_cell.length_a   1.000
_cell.length_b   1.000
_cell.length_c   1.000
_cell.angle_alpha   90.00
_cell.angle_beta   90.00
_cell.angle_gamma   90.00
#
_symmetry.space_group_name_H-M   'P 1'
#
loop_
_entity.id
_entity.type
_entity.pdbx_description
1 polymer ?
#
loop_
_entity_poly.entity_id
_entity_poly.type
_entity_poly.pdbx_seq_one_letter_code
_entity_poly.pdbx_strand_id
1 'polypeptide(L)'
;MNTAGGMTGGDMTTTEVTVEEGARVTVTTPGSERIYRALSGNAVMNQRLRVDRGGRLDWLPQETILFNRGRLARRTEVDLQEGAVATIVESILLGRAAMGET
;
A
#
# COMPACT_ATOMS: atom_id res chain seq x y z
N MET A 1 1.19 -7.60 -4.36
CA MET A 1 2.52 -7.97 -3.83
C MET A 1 3.55 -7.66 -4.91
N ASN A 2 4.47 -6.71 -4.67
CA ASN A 2 5.51 -6.35 -5.65
C ASN A 2 6.71 -7.31 -5.52
N THR A 3 7.00 -8.08 -6.56
CA THR A 3 8.18 -8.97 -6.64
C THR A 3 9.33 -8.35 -7.45
N ALA A 4 9.12 -7.19 -8.09
CA ALA A 4 10.08 -6.51 -8.95
C ALA A 4 11.08 -5.63 -8.19
N GLY A 5 10.95 -5.51 -6.85
CA GLY A 5 11.87 -4.75 -6.00
C GLY A 5 11.62 -3.24 -5.95
N GLY A 6 10.48 -2.77 -6.48
CA GLY A 6 9.99 -1.39 -6.39
C GLY A 6 9.19 -0.98 -7.63
N MET A 7 8.77 0.28 -7.69
CA MET A 7 8.00 0.88 -8.79
C MET A 7 8.68 2.16 -9.29
N THR A 8 8.52 2.45 -10.58
CA THR A 8 8.95 3.71 -11.22
C THR A 8 7.77 4.43 -11.88
N GLY A 9 8.03 5.63 -12.39
CA GLY A 9 7.03 6.41 -13.10
C GLY A 9 6.45 5.64 -14.30
N GLY A 10 5.13 5.52 -14.37
CA GLY A 10 4.41 4.76 -15.39
C GLY A 10 3.90 3.39 -14.90
N ASP A 11 4.46 2.85 -13.81
CA ASP A 11 3.97 1.59 -13.25
C ASP A 11 2.62 1.76 -12.57
N MET A 12 1.76 0.75 -12.69
CA MET A 12 0.46 0.71 -12.01
C MET A 12 0.24 -0.64 -11.35
N THR A 13 -0.24 -0.61 -10.11
CA THR A 13 -0.68 -1.80 -9.38
C THR A 13 -2.07 -1.60 -8.80
N THR A 14 -2.85 -2.67 -8.79
CA THR A 14 -4.14 -2.74 -8.09
C THR A 14 -4.09 -3.93 -7.14
N THR A 15 -4.46 -3.70 -5.88
CA THR A 15 -4.62 -4.74 -4.86
C THR A 15 -6.05 -4.72 -4.37
N GLU A 16 -6.73 -5.86 -4.45
CA GLU A 16 -8.09 -6.03 -3.95
C GLU A 16 -8.07 -7.09 -2.84
N VAL A 17 -8.68 -6.77 -1.70
CA VAL A 17 -8.81 -7.68 -0.55
C VAL A 17 -10.27 -7.68 -0.13
N THR A 18 -10.87 -8.86 -0.09
CA THR A 18 -12.20 -9.08 0.49
C THR A 18 -12.06 -9.95 1.72
N VAL A 19 -12.54 -9.44 2.86
CA VAL A 19 -12.71 -10.21 4.10
C VAL A 19 -14.17 -10.62 4.18
N GLU A 20 -14.41 -11.91 4.00
CA GLU A 20 -15.74 -12.52 4.07
C GLU A 20 -16.38 -12.35 5.45
N GLU A 21 -17.69 -12.60 5.53
CA GLU A 21 -18.49 -12.44 6.75
C GLU A 21 -17.85 -13.14 7.97
N GLY A 22 -17.67 -12.39 9.05
CA GLY A 22 -17.08 -12.87 10.31
C GLY A 22 -15.60 -13.28 10.24
N ALA A 23 -14.95 -13.22 9.08
CA ALA A 23 -13.56 -13.60 8.92
C ALA A 23 -12.61 -12.57 9.53
N ARG A 24 -11.40 -13.00 9.86
CA ARG A 24 -10.32 -12.13 10.35
C ARG A 24 -9.09 -12.35 9.49
N VAL A 25 -8.62 -11.29 8.85
CA VAL A 25 -7.50 -11.34 7.90
C VAL A 25 -6.49 -10.27 8.27
N THR A 26 -5.22 -10.66 8.33
CA THR A 26 -4.10 -9.72 8.38
C THR A 26 -3.38 -9.77 7.04
N VAL A 27 -3.21 -8.62 6.41
CA VAL A 27 -2.45 -8.50 5.16
C VAL A 27 -1.21 -7.65 5.41
N THR A 28 -0.05 -8.19 5.06
CA THR A 28 1.24 -7.50 5.16
C THR A 28 2.08 -7.74 3.91
N THR A 29 3.17 -6.99 3.75
CA THR A 29 4.09 -7.12 2.62
C THR A 29 5.38 -7.80 3.07
N PRO A 30 6.05 -8.58 2.21
CA PRO A 30 7.30 -9.27 2.55
C PRO A 30 8.49 -8.32 2.73
N GLY A 31 8.32 -7.03 2.43
CA GLY A 31 9.32 -6.00 2.57
C GLY A 31 8.76 -4.63 2.22
N SER A 32 9.60 -3.61 2.39
CA SER A 32 9.29 -2.22 2.07
C SER A 32 9.06 -2.04 0.58
N GLU A 33 8.03 -1.26 0.26
CA GLU A 33 7.77 -0.83 -1.11
C GLU A 33 8.72 0.32 -1.47
N ARG A 34 9.28 0.34 -2.68
CA ARG A 34 10.28 1.35 -3.07
C ARG A 34 9.80 2.10 -4.29
N ILE A 35 9.69 3.42 -4.19
CA ILE A 35 9.34 4.26 -5.34
C ILE A 35 10.61 4.91 -5.85
N TYR A 36 11.10 4.43 -6.98
CA TYR A 36 12.28 4.95 -7.64
C TYR A 36 12.00 6.30 -8.32
N ARG A 37 13.08 6.98 -8.69
CA ARG A 37 13.04 8.21 -9.46
C ARG A 37 12.18 8.04 -10.72
N ALA A 38 11.17 8.89 -10.85
CA ALA A 38 10.35 8.94 -12.05
C ALA A 38 11.00 9.83 -13.12
N LEU A 39 11.15 9.30 -14.34
CA LEU A 39 11.55 10.10 -15.51
C LEU A 39 10.36 10.85 -16.11
N SER A 40 9.16 10.25 -16.03
CA SER A 40 7.87 10.83 -16.40
C SER A 40 6.76 10.11 -15.64
N GLY A 41 5.56 10.72 -15.57
CA GLY A 41 4.40 10.11 -14.90
C GLY A 41 4.56 9.87 -13.40
N ASN A 42 3.59 9.17 -12.81
CA ASN A 42 3.62 8.69 -11.43
C ASN A 42 3.65 7.15 -11.45
N ALA A 43 4.24 6.55 -10.43
CA ALA A 43 3.84 5.20 -10.01
C ALA A 43 2.42 5.30 -9.43
N VAL A 44 1.53 4.37 -9.80
CA VAL A 44 0.13 4.37 -9.37
C VAL A 44 -0.17 3.12 -8.54
N MET A 45 -0.75 3.31 -7.36
CA MET A 45 -1.20 2.22 -6.48
C MET A 45 -2.67 2.38 -6.14
N ASN A 46 -3.48 1.42 -6.56
CA ASN A 46 -4.89 1.34 -6.18
C ASN A 46 -5.07 0.20 -5.18
N GLN A 47 -5.69 0.48 -4.04
CA GLN A 47 -6.01 -0.48 -3.01
C GLN A 47 -7.51 -0.45 -2.78
N ARG A 48 -8.18 -1.61 -2.87
CA ARG A 48 -9.60 -1.76 -2.57
C ARG A 48 -9.77 -2.82 -1.51
N LEU A 49 -10.26 -2.40 -0.35
CA LEU A 49 -10.37 -3.22 0.84
C LEU A 49 -11.85 -3.32 1.18
N ARG A 50 -12.42 -4.52 1.14
CA ARG A 50 -13.80 -4.79 1.52
C ARG A 50 -13.80 -5.68 2.75
N VAL A 51 -14.58 -5.31 3.76
CA VAL A 51 -14.81 -6.13 4.95
C VAL A 51 -16.30 -6.32 5.12
N ASP A 52 -16.75 -7.55 4.92
CA ASP A 52 -18.14 -7.94 5.09
C ASP A 52 -18.52 -8.01 6.57
N ARG A 53 -19.81 -8.26 6.81
CA ARG A 53 -20.47 -8.10 8.12
C ARG A 53 -19.69 -8.78 9.23
N GLY A 54 -19.42 -8.06 10.32
CA GLY A 54 -18.67 -8.59 11.48
C GLY A 54 -17.22 -9.03 11.19
N GLY A 55 -16.71 -8.80 9.98
CA GLY A 55 -15.35 -9.15 9.60
C GLY A 55 -14.30 -8.20 10.17
N ARG A 56 -13.05 -8.62 10.15
CA ARG A 56 -11.89 -7.81 10.56
C ARG A 56 -10.76 -7.88 9.56
N LEU A 57 -10.29 -6.71 9.14
CA LEU A 57 -9.06 -6.55 8.37
C LEU A 57 -8.00 -5.82 9.19
N ASP A 58 -6.81 -6.38 9.28
CA ASP A 58 -5.61 -5.64 9.70
C ASP A 58 -4.69 -5.49 8.47
N TRP A 59 -4.79 -4.34 7.79
CA TRP A 59 -3.96 -3.94 6.64
C TRP A 59 -2.68 -3.26 7.15
N LEU A 60 -1.62 -4.05 7.23
CA LEU A 60 -0.35 -3.69 7.85
C LEU A 60 0.83 -3.89 6.87
N PRO A 61 0.83 -3.25 5.69
CA PRO A 61 1.98 -3.27 4.80
C PRO A 61 3.19 -2.62 5.47
N GLN A 62 4.39 -3.05 5.09
CA GLN A 62 5.61 -2.33 5.45
C GLN A 62 5.65 -0.94 4.80
N GLU A 63 6.58 -0.11 5.25
CA GLU A 63 6.71 1.26 4.78
C GLU A 63 6.96 1.35 3.27
N THR A 64 6.51 2.47 2.72
CA THR A 64 6.85 2.92 1.37
C THR A 64 8.01 3.89 1.46
N ILE A 65 9.14 3.55 0.84
CA ILE A 65 10.31 4.41 0.75
C ILE A 65 10.25 5.18 -0.56
N LEU A 66 10.03 6.49 -0.47
CA LEU A 66 9.95 7.40 -1.62
C LEU A 66 11.35 7.98 -1.88
N PHE A 67 12.06 7.47 -2.90
CA PHE A 67 13.41 7.93 -3.20
C PHE A 67 13.39 9.35 -3.78
N ASN A 68 14.55 10.01 -3.82
CA ASN A 68 14.68 11.32 -4.43
C ASN A 68 14.09 11.35 -5.86
N ARG A 69 13.20 12.31 -6.12
CA ARG A 69 12.42 12.47 -7.36
C ARG A 69 11.52 11.27 -7.69
N GLY A 70 11.20 10.44 -6.71
CA GLY A 70 10.12 9.46 -6.80
C GLY A 70 8.77 10.17 -6.88
N ARG A 71 7.83 9.61 -7.64
CA ARG A 71 6.49 10.15 -7.82
C ARG A 71 5.48 9.04 -7.62
N LEU A 72 4.64 9.15 -6.60
CA LEU A 72 3.61 8.17 -6.26
C LEU A 72 2.24 8.83 -6.22
N ALA A 73 1.26 8.19 -6.85
CA ALA A 73 -0.16 8.43 -6.64
C ALA A 73 -0.77 7.16 -6.03
N ARG A 74 -1.23 7.23 -4.78
CA ARG A 74 -1.91 6.13 -4.11
C ARG A 74 -3.36 6.49 -3.83
N ARG A 75 -4.26 5.53 -4.05
CA ARG A 75 -5.66 5.58 -3.66
C ARG A 75 -6.01 4.30 -2.90
N THR A 76 -6.56 4.47 -1.71
CA THR A 76 -7.05 3.37 -0.87
C THR A 76 -8.53 3.59 -0.59
N GLU A 77 -9.35 2.65 -1.04
CA GLU A 77 -10.79 2.63 -0.85
C GLU A 77 -11.14 1.49 0.11
N VAL A 78 -11.99 1.79 1.10
CA VAL A 78 -12.32 0.85 2.18
C VAL A 78 -13.83 0.81 2.36
N ASP A 79 -14.42 -0.36 2.10
CA ASP A 79 -15.84 -0.63 2.25
C ASP A 79 -16.06 -1.52 3.48
N LEU A 80 -16.74 -0.96 4.50
CA LEU A 80 -17.06 -1.67 5.74
C LEU A 80 -18.57 -1.92 5.85
N GLN A 81 -18.95 -3.18 5.97
CA GLN A 81 -20.33 -3.57 6.26
C GLN A 81 -20.63 -3.48 7.77
N GLU A 82 -21.87 -3.76 8.17
CA GLU A 82 -22.31 -3.68 9.56
C GLU A 82 -21.40 -4.51 10.51
N GLY A 83 -20.92 -3.87 11.57
CA GLY A 83 -20.04 -4.50 12.56
C GLY A 83 -18.64 -4.85 12.06
N ALA A 84 -18.28 -4.49 10.83
CA ALA A 84 -16.94 -4.70 10.29
C ALA A 84 -15.91 -3.74 10.91
N VAL A 85 -14.66 -4.19 11.01
CA VAL A 85 -13.54 -3.40 11.56
C VAL A 85 -12.35 -3.48 10.62
N ALA A 86 -11.69 -2.34 10.38
CA ALA A 86 -10.40 -2.31 9.69
C ALA A 86 -9.36 -1.51 10.48
N THR A 87 -8.18 -2.08 10.67
CA THR A 87 -6.96 -1.37 11.08
C THR A 87 -6.11 -1.17 9.84
N ILE A 88 -5.70 0.07 9.56
CA ILE A 88 -4.96 0.41 8.35
C ILE A 88 -3.75 1.25 8.74
N VAL A 89 -2.57 0.81 8.31
CA VAL A 89 -1.31 1.54 8.52
C VAL A 89 -0.65 1.79 7.18
N GLU A 90 -0.31 3.05 6.91
CA GLU A 90 0.46 3.46 5.74
C GLU A 90 1.63 4.36 6.14
N SER A 91 2.81 3.77 6.24
CA SER A 91 4.03 4.50 6.58
C SER A 91 4.75 4.93 5.30
N ILE A 92 5.18 6.20 5.24
CA ILE A 92 6.02 6.73 4.17
C ILE A 92 7.34 7.21 4.76
N LEU A 93 8.44 6.70 4.22
CA LEU A 93 9.78 7.21 4.47
C LEU A 93 10.23 8.04 3.28
N LEU A 94 10.68 9.26 3.54
CA LEU A 94 11.22 10.14 2.51
C LEU A 94 12.73 9.93 2.39
N GLY A 95 13.15 9.60 1.17
CA GLY A 95 14.53 9.30 0.83
C GLY A 95 15.09 8.10 1.58
N ARG A 96 16.40 7.92 1.44
CA ARG A 96 17.21 7.08 2.32
C ARG A 96 18.02 8.00 3.20
N ALA A 97 17.48 8.37 4.36
CA ALA A 97 18.14 9.26 5.31
C ALA A 97 19.58 8.80 5.64
N ALA A 98 19.80 7.48 5.77
CA ALA A 98 21.13 6.89 5.98
C ALA A 98 22.09 7.00 4.78
N MET A 99 21.61 7.35 3.59
CA MET A 99 22.39 7.52 2.35
C MET A 99 22.45 8.98 1.88
N GLY A 100 22.05 9.94 2.73
CA GLY A 100 22.17 11.38 2.47
C GLY A 100 21.14 11.94 1.49
N GLU A 101 20.05 11.23 1.22
CA GLU A 101 18.92 11.82 0.48
C GLU A 101 18.17 12.78 1.42
N THR A 102 18.20 14.08 1.09
CA THR A 102 17.43 15.17 1.71
C THR A 102 16.22 15.54 0.88
#